data_AF-A0A6A4VDJ1-F1
#
_entry.id   AF-A0A6A4VDJ1-F1
#
_cell.length_a   1.000
_cell.length_b   1.000
_cell.length_c   1.000
_cell.angle_alpha   90.00
_cell.angle_beta   90.00
_cell.angle_gamma   90.00
#
_symmetry.space_group_name_H-M   'P 1'
#
loop_
_entity.id
_entity.type
_entity.pdbx_description
1 polymer ?
#
loop_
_entity_poly.entity_id
_entity_poly.type
_entity_poly.pdbx_seq_one_letter_code
_entity_poly.pdbx_strand_id
1 'polypeptide(L)'
;MAANQSRGKVIQAYKNLLHLGKNYPKGYNHFRDTLRAAFEKNKAVEDPEQIRQLLGKCDNIAKELQTLYMLRQYRNVNKHCTREYPKKQRFSN
;
A
#
# COMPACT_ATOMS: atom_id res chain seq x y z
N MET A 1 -9.65 25.64 -18.07
CA MET A 1 -9.02 24.44 -18.67
C MET A 1 -8.14 23.61 -17.70
N ALA A 2 -7.99 23.96 -16.40
CA ALA A 2 -7.12 23.20 -15.46
C ALA A 2 -7.85 22.17 -14.57
N ALA A 3 -9.15 22.33 -14.33
CA ALA A 3 -9.91 21.48 -13.40
C ALA A 3 -10.13 20.03 -13.88
N ASN A 4 -10.10 19.77 -15.20
CA ASN A 4 -10.28 18.41 -15.74
C ASN A 4 -9.03 17.53 -15.64
N GLN A 5 -7.82 18.13 -15.58
CA GLN A 5 -6.58 17.35 -15.48
C GLN A 5 -6.38 16.76 -14.09
N SER A 6 -6.84 17.44 -13.03
CA SER A 6 -6.73 16.96 -11.65
C SER A 6 -7.68 15.79 -11.39
N ARG A 7 -8.92 15.82 -11.91
CA ARG A 7 -9.89 14.73 -11.74
C ARG A 7 -9.39 13.40 -12.31
N GLY A 8 -8.76 13.42 -13.49
CA GLY A 8 -8.18 12.21 -14.08
C GLY A 8 -7.09 11.58 -13.20
N LYS A 9 -6.18 12.39 -12.68
CA LYS A 9 -5.12 11.94 -11.76
C LYS A 9 -5.66 11.35 -10.46
N VAL A 10 -6.70 11.98 -9.88
CA VAL A 10 -7.37 11.49 -8.67
C VAL A 10 -8.00 10.11 -8.90
N ILE A 11 -8.69 9.91 -10.04
CA ILE A 11 -9.29 8.62 -10.40
C ILE A 11 -8.21 7.55 -10.60
N GLN A 12 -7.10 7.91 -11.26
CA GLN A 12 -5.99 6.99 -11.47
C GLN A 12 -5.34 6.58 -10.14
N ALA A 13 -5.09 7.55 -9.24
CA ALA A 13 -4.58 7.28 -7.90
C ALA A 13 -5.50 6.33 -7.11
N TYR A 14 -6.82 6.55 -7.19
CA TYR A 14 -7.81 5.69 -6.55
C TYR A 14 -7.77 4.24 -7.07
N LYS A 15 -7.69 4.05 -8.39
CA LYS A 15 -7.57 2.72 -9.01
C LYS A 15 -6.27 2.01 -8.62
N ASN A 16 -5.16 2.75 -8.62
CA ASN A 16 -3.85 2.22 -8.23
C ASN A 16 -3.84 1.76 -6.77
N LEU A 17 -4.41 2.56 -5.86
CA LEU A 17 -4.51 2.21 -4.44
C LEU A 17 -5.40 0.99 -4.22
N LEU A 18 -6.54 0.86 -4.91
CA LEU A 18 -7.37 -0.34 -4.84
C LEU A 18 -6.62 -1.59 -5.32
N HIS A 19 -5.79 -1.47 -6.36
CA HIS A 19 -4.99 -2.60 -6.84
C HIS A 19 -3.95 -3.04 -5.79
N LEU A 20 -3.24 -2.10 -5.18
CA LEU A 20 -2.22 -2.38 -4.16
C LEU A 20 -2.85 -2.89 -2.85
N GLY A 21 -4.03 -2.40 -2.49
CA GLY A 21 -4.75 -2.78 -1.27
C GLY A 21 -5.26 -4.22 -1.22
N LYS A 22 -5.19 -4.99 -2.32
CA LYS A 22 -5.61 -6.40 -2.34
C LYS A 22 -4.82 -7.27 -1.36
N ASN A 23 -3.56 -6.93 -1.12
CA ASN A 23 -2.67 -7.67 -0.23
C ASN A 23 -2.64 -7.12 1.20
N TYR A 24 -3.60 -6.24 1.55
CA TYR A 24 -3.64 -5.61 2.86
C TYR A 24 -3.93 -6.66 3.96
N PRO A 25 -3.17 -6.67 5.08
CA PRO A 25 -3.26 -7.73 6.09
C PRO A 25 -4.63 -7.82 6.78
N LYS A 26 -5.39 -6.72 6.88
CA LYS A 26 -6.75 -6.72 7.45
C LYS A 26 -7.83 -7.09 6.42
N GLY A 27 -7.46 -7.36 5.17
CA GLY A 27 -8.38 -7.69 4.09
C GLY A 27 -8.76 -6.51 3.21
N TYR A 28 -9.19 -6.84 1.98
CA TYR A 28 -9.48 -5.88 0.92
C TYR A 28 -10.69 -4.97 1.24
N ASN A 29 -11.75 -5.52 1.83
CA ASN A 29 -12.96 -4.76 2.13
C ASN A 29 -12.69 -3.63 3.14
N HIS A 30 -11.98 -3.93 4.23
CA HIS A 30 -11.57 -2.92 5.21
C HIS A 30 -10.73 -1.79 4.59
N PHE A 31 -9.80 -2.14 3.70
CA PHE A 31 -8.99 -1.15 3.00
C PHE A 31 -9.86 -0.29 2.07
N ARG A 32 -10.74 -0.92 1.29
CA ARG A 32 -11.64 -0.24 0.36
C ARG A 32 -12.57 0.73 1.10
N ASP A 33 -13.16 0.33 2.21
CA ASP A 33 -14.08 1.17 2.98
C ASP A 33 -13.36 2.37 3.61
N THR A 34 -12.15 2.14 4.14
CA THR A 34 -11.30 3.22 4.68
C THR A 34 -10.89 4.21 3.60
N LEU A 35 -10.48 3.69 2.44
CA LEU A 35 -10.13 4.50 1.27
C LEU A 35 -11.33 5.34 0.84
N ARG A 36 -12.49 4.70 0.63
CA ARG A 36 -13.72 5.38 0.24
C ARG A 36 -14.10 6.50 1.21
N ALA A 37 -14.08 6.23 2.52
CA ALA A 37 -14.38 7.23 3.53
C ALA A 37 -13.40 8.42 3.48
N ALA A 38 -12.12 8.19 3.21
CA ALA A 38 -11.14 9.25 3.05
C ALA A 38 -11.41 10.13 1.82
N PHE A 39 -11.79 9.53 0.68
CA PHE A 39 -12.14 10.29 -0.52
C PHE A 39 -13.48 11.03 -0.38
N GLU A 40 -14.46 10.44 0.31
CA GLU A 40 -15.75 11.09 0.59
C GLU A 40 -15.57 12.32 1.48
N LYS A 41 -14.73 12.25 2.52
CA LYS A 41 -14.39 13.40 3.37
C LYS A 41 -13.76 14.57 2.60
N ASN A 42 -12.99 14.28 1.55
CA ASN A 42 -12.30 15.29 0.75
C ASN A 42 -13.07 15.70 -0.53
N LYS A 43 -14.32 15.24 -0.71
CA LYS A 43 -15.13 15.51 -1.92
C LYS A 43 -15.42 17.00 -2.14
N ALA A 44 -15.51 17.77 -1.05
CA ALA A 44 -15.80 19.21 -1.09
C ALA A 44 -14.56 20.09 -1.29
N VAL A 45 -13.36 19.50 -1.40
CA VAL A 45 -12.13 20.27 -1.62
C VAL A 45 -12.00 20.65 -3.09
N GLU A 46 -12.11 21.95 -3.36
CA GLU A 46 -11.96 22.52 -4.71
C GLU A 46 -10.62 23.24 -4.92
N ASP A 47 -9.87 23.47 -3.84
CA ASP A 47 -8.58 24.15 -3.87
C ASP A 47 -7.50 23.28 -4.57
N PRO A 48 -6.90 23.76 -5.67
CA PRO A 48 -5.90 23.01 -6.43
C PRO A 48 -4.64 22.66 -5.60
N GLU A 49 -4.24 23.50 -4.65
CA GLU A 49 -3.07 23.23 -3.80
C GLU A 49 -3.35 22.09 -2.83
N GLN A 50 -4.53 22.07 -2.21
CA GLN A 50 -4.95 20.97 -1.33
C GLN A 50 -5.08 19.66 -2.09
N ILE A 51 -5.60 19.68 -3.33
CA ILE A 51 -5.68 18.48 -4.18
C ILE A 51 -4.28 17.90 -4.45
N ARG A 52 -3.28 18.75 -4.70
CA ARG A 52 -1.89 18.31 -4.89
C ARG A 52 -1.33 17.66 -3.63
N GLN A 53 -1.58 18.23 -2.45
CA GLN A 53 -1.15 17.66 -1.18
C GLN A 53 -1.82 16.31 -0.91
N LEU A 54 -3.13 16.18 -1.18
CA LEU A 54 -3.88 14.93 -1.03
C LEU A 54 -3.36 13.85 -1.99
N LEU A 55 -3.03 14.20 -3.22
CA LEU A 55 -2.38 13.30 -4.17
C LEU A 55 -1.01 12.84 -3.65
N GLY A 56 -0.20 13.74 -3.10
CA GLY A 56 1.07 13.37 -2.47
C GLY A 56 0.92 12.41 -1.29
N LYS A 57 -0.13 12.58 -0.48
CA LYS A 57 -0.47 11.62 0.59
C LYS A 57 -0.83 10.23 0.02
N CYS A 58 -1.57 10.19 -1.10
CA CYS A 58 -1.90 8.94 -1.77
C CYS A 58 -0.65 8.19 -2.26
N ASP A 59 0.33 8.90 -2.84
CA ASP A 59 1.60 8.31 -3.26
C ASP A 59 2.41 7.74 -2.10
N ASN A 60 2.41 8.41 -0.95
CA ASN A 60 3.08 7.90 0.26
C ASN A 60 2.44 6.59 0.74
N ILE A 61 1.11 6.53 0.80
CA ILE A 61 0.38 5.30 1.17
C ILE A 61 0.69 4.18 0.17
N ALA A 62 0.76 4.46 -1.12
CA ALA A 62 1.12 3.47 -2.14
C ALA A 62 2.54 2.92 -1.93
N LYS A 63 3.50 3.77 -1.53
CA LYS A 63 4.85 3.34 -1.17
C LYS A 63 4.87 2.51 0.11
N GLU A 64 4.17 2.93 1.15
CA GLU A 64 4.05 2.17 2.40
C GLU A 64 3.48 0.76 2.19
N LEU A 65 2.44 0.63 1.35
CA LEU A 65 1.86 -0.66 0.97
C LEU A 65 2.87 -1.55 0.24
N GLN A 66 3.65 -0.99 -0.68
CA GLN A 66 4.73 -1.71 -1.35
C GLN A 66 5.82 -2.13 -0.35
N THR A 67 6.23 -1.25 0.55
CA THR A 67 7.21 -1.56 1.60
C THR A 67 6.72 -2.70 2.50
N LEU A 68 5.45 -2.65 2.95
CA LEU A 68 4.84 -3.72 3.73
C LEU A 68 4.84 -5.07 2.98
N TYR A 69 4.53 -5.04 1.68
CA TYR A 69 4.60 -6.22 0.83
C TYR A 69 6.03 -6.78 0.73
N MET A 70 7.01 -5.92 0.44
CA MET A 70 8.42 -6.33 0.34
C MET A 70 8.92 -6.92 1.66
N LEU A 71 8.69 -6.26 2.78
CA LEU A 71 9.10 -6.75 4.10
C LEU A 71 8.53 -8.13 4.42
N ARG A 72 7.28 -8.40 4.02
CA ARG A 72 6.67 -9.73 4.17
C ARG A 72 7.39 -10.77 3.32
N GLN A 73 7.71 -10.45 2.06
CA GLN A 73 8.45 -11.37 1.19
C GLN A 73 9.86 -11.65 1.69
N TYR A 74 10.59 -10.61 2.16
CA TYR A 74 11.91 -10.80 2.76
C TYR A 74 11.87 -11.69 4.03
N ARG A 75 10.84 -11.55 4.87
CA ARG A 75 10.63 -12.45 6.03
C ARG A 75 10.42 -13.89 5.61
N ASN A 76 9.73 -14.14 4.50
CA ASN A 76 9.49 -15.49 3.99
C ASN A 76 10.75 -16.10 3.34
N VAL A 77 11.47 -15.30 2.54
CA VAL A 77 12.75 -15.71 1.93
C VAL A 77 13.76 -16.08 3.01
N ASN A 78 13.93 -15.26 4.05
CA ASN A 78 14.86 -15.57 5.15
C ASN A 78 14.49 -16.86 5.90
N LYS A 79 13.19 -17.15 6.09
CA LYS A 79 12.75 -18.41 6.72
C LYS A 79 13.11 -19.63 5.89
N HIS A 80 13.12 -19.51 4.56
CA HIS A 80 13.55 -20.58 3.66
C HIS A 80 15.07 -20.73 3.64
N CYS A 81 15.84 -19.62 3.62
CA CYS A 81 17.31 -19.68 3.71
C CYS A 81 17.80 -20.26 5.05
N THR A 82 17.10 -20.02 6.17
CA THR A 82 17.45 -20.62 7.48
C THR A 82 17.07 -22.10 7.61
N ARG A 83 16.28 -22.65 6.67
CA ARG A 83 15.86 -24.06 6.69
C ARG A 83 16.93 -24.99 6.11
N GLU A 84 17.92 -24.44 5.39
CA GLU A 84 19.02 -25.18 4.74
C GLU A 84 20.33 -25.20 5.53
N TYR A 85 20.30 -24.95 6.85
CA TYR A 85 21.44 -25.30 7.70
C TYR A 85 21.15 -26.63 8.38
N PRO A 86 21.85 -27.73 8.01
CA PRO A 86 21.74 -28.98 8.76
C PRO A 86 22.17 -28.68 10.20
N LYS A 87 21.23 -28.86 11.14
CA LYS A 87 21.54 -28.83 12.57
C LYS A 87 22.65 -29.84 12.80
N LYS A 88 23.86 -29.36 13.14
CA LYS A 88 25.00 -30.22 13.46
C LYS A 88 24.53 -31.29 14.44
N GLN A 89 24.57 -32.54 13.98
CA GLN A 89 24.27 -33.71 14.77
C GLN A 89 25.17 -33.62 16.01
N ARG A 90 24.57 -33.47 17.19
CA ARG A 90 25.29 -33.50 18.46
C ARG A 90 25.91 -34.89 18.55
N PHE A 91 27.19 -35.01 18.25
CA PHE A 91 28.00 -36.14 18.66
C PHE A 91 28.03 -36.10 20.19
N SER A 92 27.19 -36.93 20.80
CA SER A 92 27.26 -37.28 22.22
C SER A 92 28.24 -38.44 22.34
N ASN A 93 29.07 -38.37 23.39
CA ASN A 93 30.11 -39.31 23.82
C ASN A 93 29.77 -40.79 23.64
#